data_AF-A0A4Q9MX46-F1
#
_entry.id   AF-A0A4Q9MX46-F1
#
_cell.length_a   1.000
_cell.length_b   1.000
_cell.length_c   1.000
_cell.angle_alpha   90.00
_cell.angle_beta   90.00
_cell.angle_gamma   90.00
#
_symmetry.space_group_name_H-M   'P 1'
#
loop_
_entity.id
_entity.type
_entity.pdbx_description
1 polymer ?
#
loop_
_entity_poly.entity_id
_entity_poly.type
_entity_poly.pdbx_seq_one_letter_code
_entity_poly.pdbx_strand_id
1 'polypeptide(L)'
;GTPQKARARDLLRKHYGLGLGPPPPLGGAKSSQDPMDFDSPVFDARAYYEQLITTSSLPTLLKTENDLLTEIRQLDSERQSLVYNHHHELIAASDTIAAMKSRAENLDADLDLLRAAFSEISRLSAEIAVEH
;
A
#
# COMPACT_ATOMS: atom_id res chain seq x y z
N GLY A 1 14.06 28.28 16.00
CA GLY A 1 13.27 27.03 15.86
C GLY A 1 14.09 25.87 16.38
N THR A 2 13.56 25.06 17.29
CA THR A 2 14.32 24.03 18.01
C THR A 2 14.77 22.88 17.10
N PRO A 3 16.02 22.38 17.24
CA PRO A 3 16.63 21.39 16.34
C PRO A 3 15.93 20.02 16.32
N GLN A 4 15.11 19.72 17.35
CA GLN A 4 14.37 18.47 17.46
C GLN A 4 13.23 18.33 16.44
N LYS A 5 12.58 19.44 16.06
CA LYS A 5 11.53 19.44 15.02
C LYS A 5 12.09 19.14 13.64
N ALA A 6 13.32 19.55 13.36
CA ALA A 6 13.98 19.28 12.08
C ALA A 6 14.27 17.78 11.91
N ARG A 7 14.76 17.12 12.97
CA ARG A 7 15.04 15.67 12.96
C ARG A 7 13.79 14.82 12.82
N ALA A 8 12.71 15.17 13.53
CA ALA A 8 11.43 14.46 13.40
C ALA A 8 10.88 14.56 11.96
N ARG A 9 10.99 15.75 11.36
CA ARG A 9 10.56 15.99 9.98
C ARG A 9 11.39 15.20 8.96
N ASP A 10 12.70 15.06 9.18
CA ASP A 10 13.56 14.25 8.31
C ASP A 10 13.34 12.75 8.46
N LEU A 11 13.04 12.26 9.67
CA LEU A 11 12.67 10.86 9.90
C LEU A 11 11.36 10.50 9.20
N LEU A 12 10.35 11.37 9.29
CA LEU A 12 9.08 11.20 8.58
C LEU A 12 9.29 11.23 7.06
N ARG A 13 10.12 12.13 6.54
CA ARG A 13 10.46 12.18 5.11
C ARG A 13 11.11 10.90 4.60
N LYS A 14 11.97 10.27 5.39
CA LYS A 14 12.60 8.99 5.05
C LYS A 14 11.61 7.82 5.11
N HIS A 15 10.69 7.85 6.09
CA HIS A 15 9.65 6.82 6.23
C HIS A 15 8.60 6.88 5.12
N TYR A 16 8.24 8.08 4.65
CA TYR A 16 7.20 8.27 3.63
C TYR A 16 7.75 8.55 2.22
N GLY A 17 9.07 8.44 2.01
CA GLY A 17 9.69 8.64 0.69
C GLY A 17 9.59 10.07 0.13
N LEU A 18 9.10 11.04 0.89
CA LEU A 18 8.77 12.42 0.48
C LEU A 18 9.99 13.30 0.12
N GLY A 19 11.20 12.74 0.14
CA GLY A 19 12.44 13.41 -0.26
C GLY A 19 13.03 12.93 -1.59
N LEU A 20 12.46 11.86 -2.15
CA LEU A 20 12.69 11.50 -3.53
C LEU A 20 11.69 12.34 -4.34
N GLY A 21 12.12 12.96 -5.45
CA GLY A 21 11.17 13.47 -6.43
C GLY A 21 10.14 12.40 -6.80
N PRO A 22 9.05 12.73 -7.53
CA PRO A 22 8.05 11.75 -7.92
C PRO A 22 8.75 10.45 -8.30
N PRO A 23 8.40 9.31 -7.67
CA PRO A 23 9.12 8.07 -7.88
C PRO A 23 9.25 7.89 -9.39
N PRO A 24 10.44 7.55 -9.92
CA PRO A 24 10.53 7.18 -11.32
C PRO A 24 9.41 6.17 -11.55
N PRO A 25 8.62 6.30 -12.63
CA PRO A 25 7.50 5.40 -12.86
C PRO A 25 7.98 3.98 -12.61
N LEU A 26 7.26 3.22 -11.77
CA LEU A 26 7.44 1.78 -11.64
C LEU A 26 7.21 1.17 -13.03
N GLY A 27 8.26 1.14 -13.85
CA GLY A 27 8.16 0.88 -15.28
C GLY A 27 9.47 1.12 -16.02
N GLY A 28 10.59 1.00 -15.30
CA GLY A 28 11.93 1.24 -15.85
C GLY A 28 12.68 -0.02 -16.28
N ALA A 29 12.01 -1.16 -16.48
CA ALA A 29 12.53 -2.11 -17.45
C ALA A 29 12.37 -1.40 -18.80
N LYS A 30 13.45 -1.25 -19.58
CA LYS A 30 13.29 -0.86 -20.99
C LYS A 30 12.26 -1.83 -21.55
N SER A 31 11.06 -1.37 -21.87
CA SER A 31 10.08 -2.21 -22.53
C SER A 31 10.72 -2.57 -23.86
N SER A 32 11.21 -3.80 -23.90
CA SER A 32 11.70 -4.43 -25.11
C SER A 32 10.64 -4.19 -26.17
N GLN A 33 11.01 -3.59 -27.30
CA GLN A 33 10.11 -3.48 -28.45
C GLN A 33 10.29 -4.71 -29.36
N ASP A 34 10.82 -5.80 -28.81
CA ASP A 34 11.02 -7.05 -29.51
C ASP A 34 9.70 -7.83 -29.56
N PRO A 35 9.16 -8.14 -30.73
CA PRO A 35 7.97 -8.97 -30.86
C PRO A 35 8.19 -10.43 -30.40
N MET A 36 9.43 -10.85 -30.15
CA MET A 36 9.77 -12.21 -29.72
C MET A 36 9.94 -12.34 -28.20
N ASP A 37 9.86 -11.25 -27.46
CA ASP A 37 10.02 -11.20 -26.01
C ASP A 37 8.66 -11.26 -25.30
N PHE A 38 8.48 -12.19 -24.35
CA PHE A 38 7.23 -12.37 -23.61
C PHE A 38 6.82 -11.14 -22.77
N ASP A 39 7.80 -10.37 -22.30
CA ASP A 39 7.57 -9.18 -21.48
C ASP A 39 7.35 -7.91 -22.32
N SER A 40 7.46 -8.03 -23.65
CA SER A 40 7.30 -6.92 -24.58
C SER A 40 5.83 -6.55 -24.79
N PRO A 41 5.48 -5.25 -24.79
CA PRO A 41 4.13 -4.80 -25.12
C PRO A 41 3.75 -5.05 -26.60
N VAL A 42 4.72 -5.36 -27.45
CA VAL A 42 4.52 -5.66 -28.88
C VAL A 42 4.76 -7.15 -29.20
N PHE A 43 4.74 -8.01 -28.19
CA PHE A 43 4.89 -9.46 -28.34
C PHE A 43 3.89 -10.04 -29.36
N ASP A 44 4.41 -10.79 -30.33
CA ASP A 44 3.63 -11.53 -31.31
C ASP A 44 3.74 -13.03 -31.02
N ALA A 45 2.74 -13.54 -30.29
CA ALA A 45 2.65 -14.94 -29.92
C ALA A 45 2.65 -15.89 -31.12
N ARG A 46 2.09 -15.46 -32.26
CA ARG A 46 2.00 -16.30 -33.45
C ARG A 46 3.38 -16.41 -34.12
N ALA A 47 4.05 -15.29 -34.32
CA ALA A 47 5.40 -15.28 -34.88
C ALA A 47 6.39 -16.07 -33.99
N TYR A 48 6.30 -15.88 -32.67
CA TYR A 48 7.08 -16.65 -31.71
C TYR A 48 6.84 -18.15 -31.84
N TYR A 49 5.57 -18.57 -31.86
CA TYR A 49 5.20 -19.98 -32.01
C TYR A 49 5.67 -20.58 -33.34
N GLU A 50 5.45 -19.88 -34.46
CA GLU A 50 5.86 -20.32 -35.79
C GLU A 50 7.38 -20.49 -35.89
N GLN A 51 8.15 -19.57 -35.31
CA GLN A 51 9.60 -19.72 -35.20
C GLN A 51 9.96 -20.93 -34.33
N LEU A 52 9.36 -21.04 -33.14
CA LEU A 52 9.68 -22.11 -32.18
C LEU A 52 9.44 -23.51 -32.78
N ILE A 53 8.31 -23.74 -33.45
CA ILE A 53 7.96 -25.05 -34.02
C ILE A 53 8.80 -25.41 -35.25
N THR A 54 9.25 -24.40 -36.02
CA THR A 54 10.03 -24.64 -37.25
C THR A 54 11.52 -24.80 -36.99
N THR A 55 12.06 -24.16 -35.95
CA THR A 55 13.51 -24.18 -35.69
C THR A 55 13.94 -25.10 -34.55
N SER A 56 13.02 -25.58 -33.71
CA SER A 56 13.36 -26.35 -32.50
C SER A 56 13.19 -27.85 -32.67
N SER A 57 13.98 -28.61 -31.92
CA SER A 57 13.80 -30.06 -31.82
C SER A 57 12.61 -30.42 -30.92
N LEU A 58 12.03 -31.62 -31.11
CA LEU A 58 10.93 -32.10 -30.27
C LEU A 58 11.26 -32.12 -28.76
N PRO A 59 12.45 -32.58 -28.30
CA PRO A 59 12.82 -32.50 -26.89
C PRO A 59 12.87 -31.06 -26.35
N THR A 60 13.35 -30.12 -27.17
CA THR A 60 13.37 -28.69 -26.81
C THR A 60 11.94 -28.18 -26.64
N LEU A 61 11.05 -28.51 -27.57
CA LEU A 61 9.65 -28.08 -27.52
C LEU A 61 8.93 -28.60 -26.28
N LEU A 62 9.12 -29.88 -25.94
CA LEU A 62 8.56 -30.47 -24.71
C LEU A 62 9.11 -29.82 -23.45
N LYS A 63 10.40 -29.46 -23.44
CA LYS A 63 10.97 -28.71 -22.30
C LYS A 63 10.32 -27.33 -22.19
N THR A 64 10.24 -26.59 -23.29
CA THR A 64 9.61 -25.27 -23.32
C THR A 64 8.16 -25.31 -22.86
N GLU A 65 7.38 -26.32 -23.27
CA GLU A 65 6.01 -26.53 -22.79
C GLU A 65 5.95 -26.68 -21.26
N ASN A 66 6.81 -27.54 -20.69
CA ASN A 66 6.84 -27.76 -19.24
C ASN A 66 7.26 -26.51 -18.46
N ASP A 67 8.23 -25.76 -18.99
CA ASP A 67 8.69 -24.51 -18.39
C ASP A 67 7.54 -23.48 -18.39
N LEU A 68 6.84 -23.30 -19.52
CA LEU A 68 5.68 -22.40 -19.63
C LEU A 68 4.52 -22.82 -18.72
N LEU A 69 4.21 -24.12 -18.60
CA LEU A 69 3.18 -24.60 -17.69
C LEU A 69 3.52 -24.30 -16.22
N THR A 70 4.81 -24.35 -15.87
CA THR A 70 5.28 -24.01 -14.52
C THR A 70 5.13 -22.51 -14.27
N GLU A 71 5.55 -21.70 -15.23
CA GLU A 71 5.44 -20.24 -15.17
C GLU A 71 3.98 -19.77 -15.07
N ILE A 72 3.07 -20.35 -15.87
CA ILE A 72 1.63 -20.07 -15.79
C ILE A 72 1.08 -20.32 -14.38
N ARG A 73 1.47 -21.44 -13.75
CA ARG A 73 1.02 -21.76 -12.37
C ARG A 73 1.59 -20.80 -11.35
N GLN A 74 2.86 -20.40 -11.53
CA GLN A 74 3.50 -19.42 -10.66
C GLN A 74 2.83 -18.06 -10.77
N LEU A 75 2.60 -17.56 -12.00
CA LEU A 75 1.92 -16.31 -12.25
C LEU A 75 0.49 -16.29 -11.68
N ASP A 76 -0.27 -17.39 -11.79
CA ASP A 76 -1.59 -17.43 -11.16
C ASP A 76 -1.51 -17.41 -9.64
N SER A 77 -0.53 -18.10 -9.04
CA SER A 77 -0.31 -18.08 -7.59
C SER A 77 0.09 -16.68 -7.08
N GLU A 78 0.97 -15.99 -7.81
CA GLU A 78 1.37 -14.61 -7.54
C GLU A 78 0.20 -13.65 -7.65
N ARG A 79 -0.62 -13.79 -8.71
CA ARG A 79 -1.86 -13.02 -8.89
C ARG A 79 -2.82 -13.23 -7.71
N GLN A 80 -3.04 -14.48 -7.30
CA GLN A 80 -3.90 -14.79 -6.15
C GLN A 80 -3.36 -14.18 -4.85
N SER A 81 -2.05 -14.27 -4.61
CA SER A 81 -1.39 -13.66 -3.46
C SER A 81 -1.55 -12.13 -3.44
N LEU A 82 -1.35 -11.47 -4.59
CA LEU A 82 -1.51 -10.02 -4.71
C LEU A 82 -2.94 -9.57 -4.42
N VAL A 83 -3.92 -10.27 -5.00
CA VAL A 83 -5.35 -10.02 -4.76
C VAL A 83 -5.68 -10.18 -3.28
N TYR A 84 -5.22 -11.27 -2.65
CA TYR A 84 -5.43 -11.51 -1.23
C TYR A 84 -4.82 -10.40 -0.37
N ASN A 85 -3.56 -10.05 -0.58
CA ASN A 85 -2.87 -9.02 0.20
C ASN A 85 -3.57 -7.67 0.07
N HIS A 86 -3.92 -7.27 -1.15
CA HIS A 86 -4.63 -6.01 -1.37
C HIS A 86 -6.01 -5.98 -0.71
N HIS A 87 -6.79 -7.06 -0.82
CA HIS A 87 -8.08 -7.13 -0.13
C HIS A 87 -7.92 -7.11 1.39
N HIS A 88 -6.93 -7.80 1.92
CA HIS A 88 -6.64 -7.82 3.36
C HIS A 88 -6.28 -6.42 3.87
N GLU A 89 -5.40 -5.71 3.15
CA GLU A 89 -5.01 -4.34 3.49
C GLU A 89 -6.19 -3.35 3.39
N LEU A 90 -7.03 -3.47 2.35
CA LEU A 90 -8.23 -2.65 2.20
C LEU A 90 -9.22 -2.85 3.35
N ILE A 91 -9.43 -4.09 3.78
CA ILE A 91 -10.29 -4.41 4.92
C ILE A 91 -9.70 -3.79 6.19
N ALA A 92 -8.41 -3.99 6.47
CA ALA A 92 -7.76 -3.42 7.64
C ALA A 92 -7.80 -1.87 7.67
N ALA A 93 -7.63 -1.24 6.50
CA ALA A 93 -7.78 0.20 6.36
C ALA A 93 -9.22 0.66 6.62
N SER A 94 -10.21 -0.07 6.11
CA SER A 94 -11.63 0.19 6.36
C SER A 94 -11.98 0.08 7.85
N ASP A 95 -11.48 -0.96 8.53
CA ASP A 95 -11.67 -1.15 9.98
C ASP A 95 -11.04 -0.01 10.77
N THR A 96 -9.85 0.44 10.37
CA THR A 96 -9.17 1.58 10.98
C THR A 96 -10.00 2.86 10.82
N ILE A 97 -10.55 3.12 9.63
CA ILE A 97 -11.43 4.27 9.38
C ILE A 97 -12.71 4.19 10.23
N ALA A 98 -13.31 3.00 10.35
CA ALA A 98 -14.49 2.80 11.19
C ALA A 98 -14.19 3.08 12.68
N ALA A 99 -13.06 2.59 13.19
CA ALA A 99 -12.62 2.87 14.56
C ALA A 99 -12.32 4.36 14.78
N MET A 100 -11.66 5.02 13.82
CA MET A 100 -11.42 6.47 13.86
C MET A 100 -12.73 7.27 13.90
N LYS A 101 -13.71 6.89 13.08
CA LYS A 101 -15.03 7.52 13.05
C LYS A 101 -15.73 7.39 14.40
N SER A 102 -15.80 6.17 14.93
CA SER A 102 -16.41 5.91 16.24
C SER A 102 -15.75 6.73 17.35
N ARG A 103 -14.41 6.84 17.34
CA ARG A 103 -13.69 7.66 18.32
C ARG A 103 -13.98 9.16 18.16
N ALA A 104 -14.11 9.64 16.92
CA ALA A 104 -14.45 11.03 16.67
C ALA A 104 -15.88 11.38 17.12
N GLU A 105 -16.84 10.48 16.91
CA GLU A 105 -18.23 10.66 17.36
C GLU A 105 -18.35 10.72 18.90
N ASN A 106 -17.54 9.94 19.62
CA ASN A 106 -17.53 9.96 21.09
C ASN A 106 -16.77 11.15 21.69
N LEU A 107 -15.95 11.85 20.91
CA LEU A 107 -15.11 12.94 21.41
C LEU A 107 -15.94 14.14 21.92
N ASP A 108 -17.03 14.48 21.26
CA ASP A 108 -17.89 15.59 21.69
C ASP A 108 -18.52 15.32 23.05
N ALA A 109 -18.98 14.09 23.28
CA ALA A 109 -19.52 13.67 24.58
C ALA A 109 -18.45 13.73 25.69
N ASP A 110 -17.22 13.29 25.39
CA ASP A 110 -16.10 13.38 26.32
C ASP A 110 -15.75 14.85 26.66
N LEU A 111 -15.81 15.76 25.67
CA LEU A 111 -15.58 17.19 25.88
C LEU A 111 -16.68 17.85 26.72
N ASP A 112 -17.94 17.47 26.52
CA ASP A 112 -19.06 17.95 27.33
C ASP A 112 -18.92 17.51 28.80
N LEU A 113 -18.56 16.24 29.05
CA LEU A 113 -18.27 15.74 30.39
C LEU A 113 -17.10 16.51 31.04
N LEU A 114 -16.03 16.76 30.29
CA LEU A 114 -14.88 17.53 30.76
C LEU A 114 -15.29 18.97 31.13
N ARG A 115 -16.11 19.61 30.31
CA ARG A 115 -16.64 20.96 30.57
C ARG A 115 -17.50 21.02 31.82
N ALA A 116 -18.35 20.02 32.03
CA ALA A 116 -19.17 19.91 33.23
C ALA A 116 -18.30 19.81 34.50
N ALA A 117 -17.29 18.92 34.49
CA ALA A 117 -16.36 18.77 35.60
C ALA A 117 -15.60 20.06 35.92
N PHE A 118 -15.10 20.79 34.92
CA PHE A 118 -14.44 22.09 35.14
C PHE A 118 -15.39 23.15 35.72
N SER A 119 -16.65 23.15 35.28
CA SER A 119 -17.66 24.07 35.82
C SER A 119 -17.94 23.78 37.30
N GLU A 120 -17.99 22.51 37.68
CA GLU A 120 -18.17 22.08 39.07
C GLU A 120 -16.96 22.44 39.95
N ILE A 121 -15.74 22.21 39.46
CA ILE A 121 -14.50 22.64 40.13
C ILE A 121 -14.50 24.16 40.33
N SER A 122 -14.87 24.92 39.30
CA SER A 122 -14.94 26.39 39.38
C SER A 122 -15.95 26.84 40.43
N ARG A 123 -17.14 26.22 40.47
CA ARG A 123 -18.17 26.50 41.47
C ARG A 123 -17.68 26.23 42.89
N LEU A 124 -17.11 25.05 43.14
CA LEU A 124 -16.58 24.67 44.45
C LEU A 124 -15.43 25.60 44.89
N SER A 125 -14.56 26.00 43.96
CA SER A 125 -13.46 26.93 44.25
C SER A 125 -13.96 28.32 44.64
N ALA A 126 -15.03 28.81 44.00
CA ALA A 126 -15.65 30.08 44.34
C ALA A 126 -16.36 30.02 45.70
N GLU A 127 -16.98 28.90 46.03
CA GLU A 127 -17.65 28.67 47.32
C GLU A 127 -16.65 28.72 48.48
N ILE A 128 -15.50 28.05 48.34
CA ILE A 128 -14.40 28.11 49.33
C ILE A 128 -13.82 29.53 49.46
N ALA A 129 -13.71 30.27 48.37
CA ALA A 129 -13.14 31.62 48.38
C ALA A 129 -14.03 32.67 49.10
N VAL A 130 -15.31 32.38 49.32
CA VAL A 130 -16.25 33.28 50.03
C VAL A 130 -16.28 33.00 51.54
N GLU A 131 -15.82 31.82 51.97
CA GLU A 131 -15.82 31.41 53.39
C GLU A 131 -14.57 31.86 54.16
N HIS A 132 -13.65 32.58 53.50
CA HIS A 132 -12.45 33.21 54.06
C HIS A 132 -12.47 34.74 53.87
#